data_AF-A0AAD1D9U9-F1
#
_entry.id   AF-A0AAD1D9U9-F1
#
_cell.length_a   1.000
_cell.length_b   1.000
_cell.length_c   1.000
_cell.angle_alpha   90.00
_cell.angle_beta   90.00
_cell.angle_gamma   90.00
#
_symmetry.space_group_name_H-M   'P 1'
#
loop_
_entity.id
_entity.type
_entity.pdbx_description
1 polymer ?
#
loop_
_entity_poly.entity_id
_entity_poly.type
_entity_poly.pdbx_seq_one_letter_code
_entity_poly.pdbx_strand_id
1 'polypeptide(L)'
;MKSAFLTKVLPAAALVAATAFATSAQAAVVNEWSYDVSASFTSASPDLGTPGGFIWGPLQISWGRPTGTISAGGGRSALTIGATPALGTVFTNGADAAANSLTHSNNVINDRKDENWQRLDTSSMKIDVALTAVDPAIGAADPFTLSFVIDFLETPNNPDNPGPDICADGVVQDSQGPGCRDIFVISAGSLTQYFELDGETYKFSFFDLGGAIGTLSDDACAAVGQASGCVGFLTREELENVVNFGFNITHVPEPAALALFGLGLAGLGLTRRRRKA
;
A
#
# COMPACT_ATOMS: atom_id res chain seq x y z
N MET A 1 -61.09 -71.51 7.59
CA MET A 1 -59.63 -71.39 7.46
C MET A 1 -59.30 -69.94 7.16
N LYS A 2 -58.41 -69.33 7.96
CA LYS A 2 -58.06 -67.90 8.03
C LYS A 2 -57.25 -67.48 6.79
N SER A 3 -57.66 -66.41 6.08
CA SER A 3 -57.07 -65.05 6.06
C SER A 3 -55.79 -64.93 5.19
N ALA A 4 -55.84 -64.17 4.08
CA ALA A 4 -55.21 -62.82 3.91
C ALA A 4 -53.73 -62.90 3.43
N PHE A 5 -53.12 -62.07 2.58
CA PHE A 5 -53.45 -60.82 1.87
C PHE A 5 -52.21 -60.45 1.00
N LEU A 6 -52.40 -59.54 0.03
CA LEU A 6 -51.46 -58.49 -0.43
C LEU A 6 -50.28 -58.84 -1.37
N THR A 7 -50.58 -58.67 -2.66
CA THR A 7 -49.84 -57.90 -3.67
C THR A 7 -48.86 -56.86 -3.11
N LYS A 8 -47.60 -56.85 -3.58
CA LYS A 8 -46.74 -55.66 -3.52
C LYS A 8 -46.00 -55.46 -4.84
N VAL A 9 -46.54 -54.52 -5.61
CA VAL A 9 -45.85 -53.75 -6.65
C VAL A 9 -44.84 -52.81 -5.96
N LEU A 10 -43.73 -52.54 -6.66
CA LEU A 10 -42.53 -51.77 -6.30
C LEU A 10 -42.76 -50.40 -5.61
N PRO A 11 -41.70 -49.79 -5.02
CA PRO A 11 -41.04 -48.75 -5.81
C PRO A 11 -39.50 -48.77 -5.69
N ALA A 12 -38.84 -49.00 -6.84
CA ALA A 12 -37.46 -48.63 -7.11
C ALA A 12 -37.35 -47.11 -7.37
N ALA A 13 -37.90 -46.28 -6.47
CA ALA A 13 -38.00 -44.82 -6.63
C ALA A 13 -37.16 -44.01 -5.62
N ALA A 14 -36.37 -44.66 -4.77
CA ALA A 14 -35.62 -43.97 -3.71
C ALA A 14 -34.15 -43.64 -4.07
N LEU A 15 -33.64 -44.04 -5.24
CA LEU A 15 -32.23 -43.81 -5.62
C LEU A 15 -32.01 -42.63 -6.57
N VAL A 16 -33.07 -41.98 -7.07
CA VAL A 16 -32.95 -40.85 -8.01
C VAL A 16 -33.02 -39.48 -7.31
N ALA A 17 -33.40 -39.43 -6.02
CA ALA A 17 -33.57 -38.16 -5.29
C ALA A 17 -32.26 -37.54 -4.73
N ALA A 18 -31.10 -38.17 -4.93
CA ALA A 18 -29.82 -37.66 -4.42
C ALA A 18 -29.01 -36.86 -5.47
N THR A 19 -29.56 -36.64 -6.67
CA THR A 19 -29.01 -35.70 -7.67
C THR A 19 -29.80 -34.40 -7.69
N ALA A 20 -30.43 -34.02 -6.58
CA ALA A 20 -30.70 -32.61 -6.34
C ALA A 20 -29.31 -31.95 -6.22
N PHE A 21 -28.80 -31.51 -7.37
CA PHE A 21 -27.71 -30.56 -7.46
C PHE A 21 -28.09 -29.42 -6.52
N ALA A 22 -27.56 -29.43 -5.31
CA ALA A 22 -27.42 -28.21 -4.54
C ALA A 22 -26.52 -27.36 -5.42
N THR A 23 -27.12 -26.51 -6.25
CA THR A 23 -26.43 -25.36 -6.80
C THR A 23 -26.11 -24.51 -5.59
N SER A 24 -25.00 -24.82 -4.91
CA SER A 24 -24.29 -23.79 -4.15
C SER A 24 -24.14 -22.66 -5.15
N ALA A 25 -24.83 -21.55 -4.94
CA ALA A 25 -24.51 -20.32 -5.62
C ALA A 25 -23.06 -20.06 -5.25
N GLN A 26 -22.13 -20.45 -6.12
CA GLN A 26 -20.75 -20.02 -6.00
C GLN A 26 -20.80 -18.54 -6.30
N ALA A 27 -20.36 -17.74 -5.34
CA ALA A 27 -20.14 -16.34 -5.58
C ALA A 27 -19.21 -16.21 -6.79
N ALA A 28 -19.54 -15.29 -7.68
CA ALA A 28 -18.77 -15.15 -8.90
C ALA A 28 -17.52 -14.31 -8.58
N VAL A 29 -16.34 -14.88 -8.83
CA VAL A 29 -15.09 -14.15 -8.70
C VAL A 29 -15.11 -12.94 -9.65
N VAL A 30 -14.79 -11.78 -9.11
CA VAL A 30 -14.64 -10.55 -9.89
C VAL A 30 -13.35 -10.62 -10.69
N ASN A 31 -13.46 -10.57 -12.01
CA ASN A 31 -12.37 -10.56 -12.96
C ASN A 31 -11.79 -9.15 -13.16
N GLU A 32 -12.62 -8.10 -13.12
CA GLU A 32 -12.22 -6.73 -13.39
C GLU A 32 -12.85 -5.74 -12.40
N TRP A 33 -12.04 -4.78 -11.95
CA TRP A 33 -12.44 -3.70 -11.05
C TRP A 33 -12.19 -2.36 -11.71
N SER A 34 -13.11 -1.40 -11.58
CA SER A 34 -12.77 0.01 -11.70
C SER A 34 -12.31 0.55 -10.36
N TYR A 35 -11.32 1.43 -10.36
CA TYR A 35 -10.71 1.96 -9.14
C TYR A 35 -10.67 3.49 -9.10
N ASP A 36 -10.74 4.03 -7.88
CA ASP A 36 -10.33 5.37 -7.51
C ASP A 36 -9.34 5.27 -6.35
N VAL A 37 -8.09 5.70 -6.60
CA VAL A 37 -7.01 5.67 -5.62
C VAL A 37 -6.50 7.09 -5.41
N SER A 38 -6.76 7.62 -4.22
CA SER A 38 -6.53 9.02 -3.86
C SER A 38 -5.50 9.15 -2.74
N ALA A 39 -4.44 9.91 -2.97
CA ALA A 39 -3.41 10.22 -1.99
C ALA A 39 -3.56 11.62 -1.38
N SER A 40 -3.25 11.76 -0.08
CA SER A 40 -3.14 13.08 0.57
C SER A 40 -2.29 13.04 1.84
N PHE A 41 -1.62 14.16 2.16
CA PHE A 41 -0.99 14.39 3.45
C PHE A 41 -2.05 14.67 4.52
N THR A 42 -1.94 14.00 5.66
CA THR A 42 -2.85 14.14 6.82
C THR A 42 -2.21 14.91 7.96
N SER A 43 -0.88 14.95 8.03
CA SER A 43 -0.14 15.79 8.97
C SER A 43 1.23 16.16 8.39
N ALA A 44 1.79 17.25 8.93
CA ALA A 44 3.17 17.64 8.69
C ALA A 44 3.68 18.37 9.94
N SER A 45 4.84 17.96 10.46
CA SER A 45 5.48 18.60 11.60
C SER A 45 6.85 19.12 11.18
N PRO A 46 7.09 20.43 11.25
CA PRO A 46 8.44 20.96 11.09
C PRO A 46 9.26 20.68 12.35
N ASP A 47 10.58 20.58 12.19
CA ASP A 47 11.49 20.76 13.31
C ASP A 47 11.54 22.26 13.70
N LEU A 48 11.49 22.56 14.99
CA LEU A 48 11.37 23.90 15.55
C LEU A 48 12.72 24.64 15.48
N GLY A 49 13.12 25.03 14.27
CA GLY A 49 14.21 25.96 14.02
C GLY A 49 13.80 27.44 14.14
N THR A 50 14.61 28.32 13.55
CA THR A 50 14.28 29.73 13.31
C THR A 50 12.97 29.90 12.51
N PRO A 51 12.25 31.05 12.59
CA PRO A 51 10.99 31.26 11.85
C PRO A 51 11.16 31.21 10.32
N GLY A 52 11.07 30.02 9.73
CA GLY A 52 11.22 29.76 8.29
C GLY A 52 9.90 29.78 7.51
N GLY A 53 9.98 29.39 6.23
CA GLY A 53 8.81 29.26 5.36
C GLY A 53 8.31 27.83 5.33
N PHE A 54 7.44 27.43 6.26
CA PHE A 54 6.76 26.14 6.20
C PHE A 54 5.36 26.30 5.59
N ILE A 55 5.07 25.52 4.55
CA ILE A 55 3.78 25.50 3.87
C ILE A 55 3.29 24.07 3.84
N TRP A 56 2.06 23.85 4.30
CA TRP A 56 1.42 22.54 4.28
C TRP A 56 0.04 22.64 3.62
N GLY A 57 -0.19 21.74 2.67
CA GLY A 57 -1.49 21.42 2.12
C GLY A 57 -1.61 19.91 1.85
N PRO A 58 -2.79 19.44 1.44
CA PRO A 58 -3.05 18.00 1.27
C PRO A 58 -2.23 17.35 0.16
N LEU A 59 -1.69 18.12 -0.80
CA LEU A 59 -0.91 17.59 -1.93
C LEU A 59 0.55 18.05 -1.93
N GLN A 60 0.93 18.93 -1.02
CA GLN A 60 2.29 19.45 -0.95
C GLN A 60 2.64 19.89 0.47
N ILE A 61 3.82 19.48 0.91
CA ILE A 61 4.50 20.05 2.07
C ILE A 61 5.79 20.66 1.55
N SER A 62 6.06 21.94 1.84
CA SER A 62 7.33 22.57 1.48
C SER A 62 7.91 23.35 2.64
N TRP A 63 9.23 23.32 2.75
CA TRP A 63 9.98 23.93 3.84
C TRP A 63 11.24 24.62 3.29
N GLY A 64 12.09 25.13 4.18
CA GLY A 64 13.25 25.94 3.85
C GLY A 64 13.02 27.43 4.04
N ARG A 65 13.57 28.25 3.15
CA ARG A 65 13.58 29.71 3.26
C ARG A 65 12.17 30.30 3.12
N PRO A 66 11.83 31.41 3.81
CA PRO A 66 10.54 32.10 3.68
C PRO A 66 10.16 32.50 2.25
N THR A 67 11.15 32.72 1.39
CA THR A 67 11.00 33.03 -0.03
C THR A 67 11.75 31.99 -0.87
N GLY A 68 11.36 31.84 -2.14
CA GLY A 68 12.00 30.89 -3.06
C GLY A 68 11.00 30.01 -3.80
N THR A 69 11.52 28.99 -4.48
CA THR A 69 10.76 28.00 -5.27
C THR A 69 11.23 26.60 -4.92
N ILE A 70 10.42 25.59 -5.28
CA ILE A 70 10.76 24.17 -5.07
C ILE A 70 11.60 23.57 -6.22
N SER A 71 11.82 24.34 -7.28
CA SER A 71 12.71 23.95 -8.38
C SER A 71 14.16 23.86 -7.90
N ALA A 72 14.99 23.06 -8.58
CA ALA A 72 16.43 22.96 -8.32
C ALA A 72 17.09 24.34 -8.09
N GLY A 73 17.79 24.49 -6.97
CA GLY A 73 18.44 25.73 -6.52
C GLY A 73 17.47 26.81 -6.00
N GLY A 74 16.19 26.50 -5.84
CA GLY A 74 15.14 27.46 -5.50
C GLY A 74 15.05 27.83 -4.01
N GLY A 75 15.85 27.19 -3.14
CA GLY A 75 15.94 27.48 -1.71
C GLY A 75 14.78 26.94 -0.87
N ARG A 76 13.93 26.08 -1.44
CA ARG A 76 12.86 25.36 -0.73
C ARG A 76 12.83 23.89 -1.12
N SER A 77 12.84 22.98 -0.16
CA SER A 77 12.60 21.55 -0.39
C SER A 77 11.11 21.23 -0.24
N ALA A 78 10.66 20.14 -0.85
CA ALA A 78 9.23 19.78 -0.82
C ALA A 78 8.97 18.29 -1.01
N LEU A 79 7.85 17.85 -0.44
CA LEU A 79 7.14 16.63 -0.83
C LEU A 79 5.90 17.00 -1.61
N THR A 80 5.76 16.47 -2.83
CA THR A 80 4.61 16.71 -3.70
C THR A 80 3.95 15.40 -4.09
N ILE A 81 2.64 15.31 -3.90
CA ILE A 81 1.81 14.20 -4.36
C ILE A 81 1.31 14.50 -5.77
N GLY A 82 1.55 13.57 -6.70
CA GLY A 82 1.07 13.62 -8.08
C GLY A 82 0.12 12.46 -8.40
N ALA A 83 -0.45 12.49 -9.61
CA ALA A 83 -1.33 11.44 -10.14
C ALA A 83 -2.46 11.03 -9.17
N THR A 84 -3.12 12.01 -8.54
CA THR A 84 -4.21 11.80 -7.56
C THR A 84 -5.43 12.66 -7.91
N PRO A 85 -6.67 12.09 -7.96
CA PRO A 85 -6.96 10.66 -7.91
C PRO A 85 -6.41 9.91 -9.13
N ALA A 86 -5.98 8.66 -8.93
CA ALA A 86 -5.70 7.73 -10.01
C ALA A 86 -6.98 6.93 -10.31
N LEU A 87 -7.44 6.98 -11.55
CA LEU A 87 -8.66 6.33 -12.02
C LEU A 87 -8.32 5.34 -13.14
N GLY A 88 -9.01 4.19 -13.16
CA GLY A 88 -8.81 3.21 -14.22
C GLY A 88 -9.54 1.90 -13.97
N THR A 89 -9.11 0.84 -14.67
CA THR A 89 -9.51 -0.53 -14.39
C THR A 89 -8.31 -1.44 -14.16
N VAL A 90 -8.52 -2.52 -13.41
CA VAL A 90 -7.51 -3.52 -13.10
C VAL A 90 -8.14 -4.91 -13.09
N PHE A 91 -7.44 -5.89 -13.64
CA PHE A 91 -7.88 -7.28 -13.62
C PHE A 91 -7.43 -7.97 -12.32
N THR A 92 -8.31 -8.74 -11.72
CA THR A 92 -7.97 -9.67 -10.63
C THR A 92 -6.97 -10.69 -11.14
N ASN A 93 -5.89 -10.91 -10.39
CA ASN A 93 -4.73 -11.72 -10.79
C ASN A 93 -4.07 -11.26 -12.11
N GLY A 94 -4.29 -9.99 -12.50
CA GLY A 94 -3.77 -9.39 -13.71
C GLY A 94 -2.44 -8.69 -13.51
N ALA A 95 -2.12 -7.83 -14.48
CA ALA A 95 -0.97 -6.93 -14.39
C ALA A 95 -1.18 -5.84 -13.34
N ASP A 96 -0.08 -5.27 -12.88
CA ASP A 96 -0.08 -4.16 -11.94
C ASP A 96 -0.71 -2.89 -12.57
N ALA A 97 -1.49 -2.16 -11.78
CA ALA A 97 -2.05 -0.87 -12.14
C ALA A 97 -1.23 0.26 -11.52
N ALA A 98 -1.03 1.35 -12.28
CA ALA A 98 -0.38 2.55 -11.77
C ALA A 98 -1.34 3.35 -10.87
N ALA A 99 -0.79 3.91 -9.79
CA ALA A 99 -1.51 4.74 -8.82
C ALA A 99 -0.89 6.15 -8.75
N ASN A 100 -0.72 6.67 -7.53
CA ASN A 100 -0.21 8.01 -7.28
C ASN A 100 1.33 8.07 -7.35
N SER A 101 1.88 9.27 -7.33
CA SER A 101 3.32 9.50 -7.21
C SER A 101 3.65 10.37 -6.01
N LEU A 102 4.85 10.19 -5.45
CA LEU A 102 5.43 11.07 -4.44
C LEU A 102 6.79 11.57 -4.93
N THR A 103 6.93 12.88 -5.07
CA THR A 103 8.17 13.53 -5.45
C THR A 103 8.78 14.22 -4.24
N HIS A 104 10.03 13.92 -3.95
CA HIS A 104 10.85 14.73 -3.06
C HIS A 104 11.75 15.64 -3.91
N SER A 105 11.52 16.95 -3.85
CA SER A 105 12.39 17.96 -4.44
C SER A 105 13.35 18.45 -3.37
N ASN A 106 14.63 18.11 -3.49
CA ASN A 106 15.65 18.45 -2.50
C ASN A 106 16.47 19.66 -2.96
N ASN A 107 16.62 20.66 -2.11
CA ASN A 107 17.31 21.91 -2.39
C ASN A 107 18.11 22.37 -1.17
N VAL A 108 19.21 23.08 -1.43
CA VAL A 108 19.99 23.71 -0.36
C VAL A 108 19.18 24.80 0.35
N ILE A 109 18.68 24.50 1.56
CA ILE A 109 17.82 25.41 2.33
C ILE A 109 18.54 26.30 3.35
N ASN A 110 19.79 25.98 3.73
CA ASN A 110 20.50 26.60 4.86
C ASN A 110 21.92 27.11 4.53
N ASP A 111 22.11 27.66 3.32
CA ASP A 111 23.42 28.13 2.84
C ASP A 111 24.02 29.35 3.58
N ARG A 112 23.27 29.99 4.50
CA ARG A 112 23.73 31.22 5.17
C ARG A 112 23.38 31.25 6.64
N LYS A 113 24.40 31.60 7.45
CA LYS A 113 24.38 31.65 8.92
C LYS A 113 23.29 32.56 9.52
N ASP A 114 22.73 33.48 8.72
CA ASP A 114 21.79 34.51 9.16
C ASP A 114 20.41 34.41 8.48
N GLU A 115 20.14 33.35 7.71
CA GLU A 115 18.84 33.16 7.07
C GLU A 115 17.91 32.31 7.94
N ASN A 116 16.65 32.72 8.02
CA ASN A 116 15.61 31.90 8.63
C ASN A 116 15.29 30.72 7.70
N TRP A 117 15.31 29.50 8.23
CA TRP A 117 14.86 28.30 7.52
C TRP A 117 14.23 27.32 8.50
N GLN A 118 13.40 26.43 7.95
CA GLN A 118 12.76 25.32 8.66
C GLN A 118 12.93 24.05 7.83
N ARG A 119 12.95 22.91 8.50
CA ARG A 119 12.97 21.59 7.88
C ARG A 119 11.72 20.80 8.24
N LEU A 120 11.32 19.88 7.37
CA LEU A 120 10.38 18.83 7.75
C LEU A 120 11.06 17.89 8.75
N ASP A 121 10.31 17.37 9.71
CA ASP A 121 10.78 16.31 10.62
C ASP A 121 9.99 15.04 10.34
N THR A 122 8.66 15.15 10.37
CA THR A 122 7.76 14.02 10.08
C THR A 122 6.51 14.47 9.34
N SER A 123 5.94 13.55 8.56
CA SER A 123 4.64 13.72 7.92
C SER A 123 3.88 12.40 7.95
N SER A 124 2.55 12.48 7.89
CA SER A 124 1.71 11.31 7.61
C SER A 124 0.97 11.51 6.28
N MET A 125 0.88 10.44 5.51
CA MET A 125 0.15 10.37 4.25
C MET A 125 -0.86 9.23 4.31
N LYS A 126 -1.99 9.40 3.63
CA LYS A 126 -2.97 8.33 3.42
C LYS A 126 -3.22 8.08 1.94
N ILE A 127 -3.63 6.86 1.63
CA ILE A 127 -4.13 6.42 0.33
C ILE A 127 -5.54 5.86 0.55
N ASP A 128 -6.55 6.56 0.05
CA ASP A 128 -7.94 6.12 0.07
C ASP A 128 -8.22 5.32 -1.22
N VAL A 129 -8.82 4.15 -1.09
CA VAL A 129 -9.09 3.22 -2.18
C VAL A 129 -10.59 2.91 -2.24
N ALA A 130 -11.18 3.13 -3.40
CA ALA A 130 -12.53 2.68 -3.73
C ALA A 130 -12.50 1.78 -4.96
N LEU A 131 -13.18 0.62 -4.87
CA LEU A 131 -13.21 -0.40 -5.92
C LEU A 131 -14.66 -0.73 -6.26
N THR A 132 -14.98 -0.76 -7.56
CA THR A 132 -16.27 -1.23 -8.06
C THR A 132 -16.05 -2.38 -9.03
N ALA A 133 -16.74 -3.50 -8.80
CA ALA A 133 -16.70 -4.66 -9.67
C ALA A 133 -17.33 -4.34 -11.03
N VAL A 134 -16.57 -4.58 -12.10
CA VAL A 134 -16.98 -4.35 -13.49
C VAL A 134 -17.42 -5.66 -14.14
N ASP A 135 -16.66 -6.74 -13.92
CA ASP A 135 -16.99 -8.07 -14.42
C ASP A 135 -16.83 -9.13 -13.31
N PRO A 136 -17.91 -9.77 -12.83
CA PRO A 136 -19.29 -9.38 -13.07
C PRO A 136 -19.64 -8.07 -12.34
N ALA A 137 -20.59 -7.31 -12.88
CA ALA A 137 -21.04 -6.05 -12.29
C ALA A 137 -21.95 -6.30 -11.07
N ILE A 138 -21.34 -6.60 -9.92
CA ILE A 138 -22.03 -7.02 -8.69
C ILE A 138 -22.02 -5.97 -7.56
N GLY A 139 -21.36 -4.83 -7.77
CA GLY A 139 -21.37 -3.71 -6.82
C GLY A 139 -19.99 -3.20 -6.46
N ALA A 140 -19.91 -2.38 -5.40
CA ALA A 140 -18.67 -1.84 -4.88
C ALA A 140 -18.23 -2.60 -3.62
N ALA A 141 -16.92 -2.72 -3.44
CA ALA A 141 -16.34 -3.13 -2.17
C ALA A 141 -16.41 -1.97 -1.17
N ASP A 142 -16.39 -2.29 0.13
CA ASP A 142 -16.24 -1.27 1.16
C ASP A 142 -14.91 -0.53 0.97
N PRO A 143 -14.90 0.82 0.94
CA PRO A 143 -13.68 1.59 0.76
C PRO A 143 -12.77 1.43 1.97
N PHE A 144 -11.46 1.50 1.72
CA PHE A 144 -10.45 1.37 2.76
C PHE A 144 -9.31 2.38 2.56
N THR A 145 -8.52 2.55 3.63
CA THR A 145 -7.42 3.52 3.65
C THR A 145 -6.13 2.83 4.09
N LEU A 146 -5.05 3.09 3.35
CA LEU A 146 -3.68 2.78 3.78
C LEU A 146 -3.02 4.04 4.34
N SER A 147 -2.21 3.90 5.37
CA SER A 147 -1.53 5.02 6.04
C SER A 147 -0.03 4.79 6.13
N PHE A 148 0.72 5.87 5.92
CA PHE A 148 2.18 5.92 5.90
C PHE A 148 2.64 7.05 6.80
N VAL A 149 3.68 6.79 7.57
CA VAL A 149 4.46 7.80 8.26
C VAL A 149 5.77 7.98 7.50
N ILE A 150 6.16 9.23 7.40
CA ILE A 150 7.39 9.67 6.77
C ILE A 150 8.22 10.27 7.90
N ASP A 151 9.39 9.70 8.13
CA ASP A 151 10.43 10.30 8.96
C ASP A 151 11.50 10.86 8.03
N PHE A 152 11.85 12.13 8.24
CA PHE A 152 12.68 12.88 7.32
C PHE A 152 13.84 13.53 8.06
N LEU A 153 15.03 13.45 7.45
CA LEU A 153 16.19 14.23 7.87
C LEU A 153 16.68 15.06 6.70
N GLU A 154 16.44 16.37 6.80
CA GLU A 154 17.22 17.36 6.07
C GLU A 154 18.64 17.34 6.64
N THR A 155 19.59 16.91 5.82
CA THR A 155 20.99 16.86 6.19
C THR A 155 21.63 18.24 6.07
N PRO A 156 22.68 18.53 6.87
CA PRO A 156 23.35 19.82 6.76
C PRO A 156 23.95 20.02 5.36
N ASN A 157 23.52 21.09 4.68
CA ASN A 157 24.20 21.57 3.48
C ASN A 157 25.44 22.37 3.87
N ASN A 158 26.63 21.92 3.47
CA ASN A 158 27.87 22.66 3.71
C ASN A 158 28.52 23.04 2.37
N PRO A 159 27.97 24.03 1.64
CA PRO A 159 28.49 24.41 0.33
C PRO A 159 29.85 25.11 0.40
N ASP A 160 30.15 25.81 1.52
CA ASP A 160 31.33 26.66 1.66
C ASP A 160 32.57 25.95 2.26
N ASN A 161 32.38 24.80 2.90
CA ASN A 161 33.48 24.02 3.45
C ASN A 161 33.18 22.51 3.36
N PRO A 162 33.20 21.91 2.15
CA PRO A 162 33.11 20.46 1.98
C PRO A 162 34.38 19.82 2.57
N GLY A 163 34.42 19.71 3.89
CA GLY A 163 35.45 18.94 4.58
C GLY A 163 35.32 17.47 4.21
N PRO A 164 36.26 16.61 4.65
CA PRO A 164 36.17 15.16 4.49
C PRO A 164 35.12 14.56 5.44
N ASP A 165 33.93 15.15 5.47
CA ASP A 165 32.88 14.84 6.42
C ASP A 165 32.04 13.69 5.86
N ILE A 166 31.95 12.63 6.67
CA ILE A 166 31.06 11.51 6.42
C ILE A 166 29.63 12.03 6.66
N CYS A 167 28.79 11.94 5.64
CA CYS A 167 27.37 12.28 5.72
C CYS A 167 26.63 11.36 6.68
N ALA A 168 25.42 11.77 7.09
CA ALA A 168 24.58 11.00 8.01
C ALA A 168 24.22 9.59 7.49
N ASP A 169 24.36 9.34 6.18
CA ASP A 169 24.17 8.04 5.54
C ASP A 169 25.42 7.14 5.52
N GLY A 170 26.54 7.62 6.11
CA GLY A 170 27.82 6.91 6.17
C GLY A 170 28.73 7.12 4.95
N VAL A 171 28.34 7.99 4.01
CA VAL A 171 29.08 8.21 2.75
C VAL A 171 29.86 9.53 2.77
N VAL A 172 31.01 9.56 2.10
CA VAL A 172 31.85 10.78 2.01
C VAL A 172 31.16 11.86 1.16
N GLN A 173 31.00 13.08 1.69
CA GLN A 173 30.22 14.18 1.08
C GLN A 173 30.66 14.56 -0.33
N ASP A 174 31.95 14.61 -0.62
CA ASP A 174 32.53 15.03 -1.91
C ASP A 174 32.13 14.12 -3.08
N SER A 175 31.56 12.95 -2.80
CA SER A 175 30.95 12.06 -3.81
C SER A 175 29.48 12.39 -4.14
N GLN A 176 28.82 13.28 -3.38
CA GLN A 176 27.36 13.44 -3.36
C GLN A 176 26.84 14.76 -3.95
N GLY A 177 27.65 15.82 -4.11
CA GLY A 177 27.24 17.07 -4.74
C GLY A 177 27.43 18.28 -3.82
N PRO A 178 26.60 19.34 -3.88
CA PRO A 178 26.76 20.54 -3.05
C PRO A 178 26.43 20.32 -1.57
N GLY A 179 26.02 19.12 -1.17
CA GLY A 179 25.68 18.75 0.20
C GLY A 179 25.52 17.24 0.37
N CYS A 180 25.18 16.82 1.60
CA CYS A 180 24.78 15.45 1.89
C CYS A 180 23.42 15.14 1.26
N ARG A 181 23.09 13.85 1.12
CA ARG A 181 21.76 13.46 0.64
C ARG A 181 20.79 13.45 1.80
N ASP A 182 19.60 13.97 1.54
CA ASP A 182 18.50 13.93 2.49
C ASP A 182 17.89 12.55 2.59
N ILE A 183 17.54 12.18 3.82
CA ILE A 183 17.13 10.83 4.18
C ILE A 183 15.63 10.82 4.37
N PHE A 184 14.98 9.96 3.61
CA PHE A 184 13.55 9.75 3.68
C PHE A 184 13.28 8.32 4.11
N VAL A 185 12.63 8.11 5.25
CA VAL A 185 12.21 6.78 5.71
C VAL A 185 10.70 6.69 5.72
N ILE A 186 10.19 5.60 5.16
CA ILE A 186 8.76 5.30 5.10
C ILE A 186 8.47 4.18 6.06
N SER A 187 7.66 4.50 7.06
CA SER A 187 7.08 3.55 7.98
C SER A 187 5.61 3.38 7.62
N ALA A 188 5.28 2.33 6.90
CA ALA A 188 3.90 2.02 6.56
C ALA A 188 3.29 1.04 7.58
N GLY A 189 1.96 1.10 7.72
CA GLY A 189 1.20 -0.06 8.16
C GLY A 189 1.31 -1.20 7.13
N SER A 190 0.38 -2.16 7.17
CA SER A 190 0.31 -3.16 6.11
C SER A 190 0.05 -2.48 4.76
N LEU A 191 0.96 -2.62 3.79
CA LEU A 191 0.74 -2.25 2.39
C LEU A 191 -0.21 -3.23 1.66
N THR A 192 -0.66 -4.24 2.40
CA THR A 192 -1.61 -5.24 1.95
C THR A 192 -2.90 -5.08 2.70
N GLN A 193 -4.01 -5.00 1.98
CA GLN A 193 -5.35 -5.00 2.56
C GLN A 193 -6.14 -6.19 2.00
N TYR A 194 -6.82 -6.89 2.89
CA TYR A 194 -7.81 -7.90 2.49
C TYR A 194 -9.20 -7.26 2.52
N PHE A 195 -10.02 -7.58 1.54
CA PHE A 195 -11.41 -7.14 1.48
C PHE A 195 -12.28 -8.26 0.91
N GLU A 196 -13.57 -8.20 1.18
CA GLU A 196 -14.54 -9.19 0.73
C GLU A 196 -15.59 -8.53 -0.15
N LEU A 197 -16.04 -9.25 -1.18
CA LEU A 197 -17.22 -8.88 -1.95
C LEU A 197 -17.97 -10.15 -2.36
N ASP A 198 -19.27 -10.19 -2.06
CA ASP A 198 -20.15 -11.33 -2.33
C ASP A 198 -19.66 -12.68 -1.74
N GLY A 199 -18.89 -12.64 -0.65
CA GLY A 199 -18.33 -13.85 -0.02
C GLY A 199 -17.00 -14.33 -0.61
N GLU A 200 -16.44 -13.63 -1.59
CA GLU A 200 -15.09 -13.88 -2.09
C GLU A 200 -14.09 -12.93 -1.44
N THR A 201 -12.92 -13.47 -1.04
CA THR A 201 -11.84 -12.67 -0.46
C THR A 201 -10.83 -12.25 -1.54
N TYR A 202 -10.44 -10.98 -1.49
CA TYR A 202 -9.43 -10.40 -2.36
C TYR A 202 -8.32 -9.78 -1.51
N LYS A 203 -7.12 -9.74 -2.08
CA LYS A 203 -5.95 -9.09 -1.52
C LYS A 203 -5.53 -7.95 -2.43
N PHE A 204 -5.59 -6.73 -1.93
CA PHE A 204 -4.99 -5.54 -2.52
C PHE A 204 -3.55 -5.42 -2.02
N SER A 205 -2.58 -5.27 -2.92
CA SER A 205 -1.17 -5.07 -2.58
C SER A 205 -0.67 -3.78 -3.21
N PHE A 206 -0.27 -2.82 -2.39
CA PHE A 206 0.28 -1.52 -2.80
C PHE A 206 1.81 -1.54 -2.69
N PHE A 207 2.52 -0.99 -3.66
CA PHE A 207 3.98 -1.04 -3.69
C PHE A 207 4.57 0.05 -4.56
N ASP A 208 5.88 0.22 -4.46
CA ASP A 208 6.66 1.03 -5.39
C ASP A 208 6.87 0.29 -6.70
N LEU A 209 6.32 0.84 -7.78
CA LEU A 209 6.41 0.31 -9.13
C LEU A 209 7.78 0.59 -9.76
N GLY A 210 8.45 1.67 -9.34
CA GLY A 210 9.73 2.13 -9.89
C GLY A 210 10.96 1.60 -9.15
N GLY A 211 10.78 1.03 -7.95
CA GLY A 211 11.87 0.53 -7.11
C GLY A 211 12.79 1.62 -6.56
N ALA A 212 12.27 2.84 -6.39
CA ALA A 212 12.94 3.95 -5.75
C ALA A 212 13.10 3.75 -4.23
N ILE A 213 12.15 3.07 -3.58
CA ILE A 213 12.16 2.68 -2.18
C ILE A 213 12.97 1.39 -2.03
N GLY A 214 13.99 1.43 -1.19
CA GLY A 214 14.82 0.28 -0.85
C GLY A 214 15.21 0.27 0.62
N THR A 215 15.85 -0.81 1.05
CA THR A 215 16.49 -0.86 2.37
C THR A 215 17.65 0.14 2.41
N LEU A 216 17.67 0.98 3.44
CA LEU A 216 18.74 1.97 3.65
C LEU A 216 19.90 1.39 4.44
N SER A 217 21.04 2.11 4.47
CA SER A 217 22.16 1.77 5.35
C SER A 217 21.76 1.90 6.82
N ASP A 218 22.45 1.17 7.69
CA ASP A 218 22.25 1.26 9.14
C ASP A 218 22.48 2.68 9.66
N ASP A 219 23.47 3.39 9.11
CA ASP A 219 23.76 4.79 9.44
C ASP A 219 22.58 5.70 9.05
N ALA A 220 22.03 5.53 7.85
CA ALA A 220 20.89 6.32 7.40
C ALA A 220 19.63 6.05 8.26
N CYS A 221 19.38 4.80 8.63
CA CYS A 221 18.29 4.46 9.55
C CYS A 221 18.51 5.09 10.93
N ALA A 222 19.71 4.97 11.49
CA ALA A 222 20.04 5.54 12.78
C ALA A 222 19.92 7.07 12.80
N ALA A 223 20.25 7.75 11.69
CA ALA A 223 20.19 9.19 11.55
C ALA A 223 18.76 9.77 11.72
N VAL A 224 17.73 9.00 11.34
CA VAL A 224 16.31 9.36 11.57
C VAL A 224 15.72 8.66 12.80
N GLY A 225 16.54 8.04 13.65
CA GLY A 225 16.09 7.34 14.86
C GLY A 225 15.38 6.01 14.60
N GLN A 226 15.55 5.42 13.42
CA GLN A 226 14.93 4.15 13.02
C GLN A 226 15.89 2.97 13.21
N ALA A 227 15.32 1.76 13.35
CA ALA A 227 16.10 0.55 13.47
C ALA A 227 16.74 0.14 12.13
N SER A 228 17.85 -0.61 12.20
CA SER A 228 18.47 -1.26 11.04
C SER A 228 17.45 -1.99 10.16
N GLY A 229 17.63 -1.85 8.85
CA GLY A 229 16.70 -2.42 7.87
C GLY A 229 15.48 -1.54 7.55
N CYS A 230 15.47 -0.28 7.96
CA CYS A 230 14.46 0.69 7.55
C CYS A 230 14.42 0.83 6.02
N VAL A 231 13.25 1.22 5.49
CA VAL A 231 13.02 1.35 4.05
C VAL A 231 12.71 2.79 3.67
N GLY A 232 13.20 3.21 2.52
CA GLY A 232 13.08 4.60 2.10
C GLY A 232 13.98 4.91 0.92
N PHE A 233 14.37 6.17 0.79
CA PHE A 233 15.27 6.62 -0.27
C PHE A 233 16.11 7.82 0.18
N LEU A 234 17.18 8.08 -0.57
CA LEU A 234 18.06 9.22 -0.39
C LEU A 234 17.95 10.16 -1.58
N THR A 235 17.82 11.46 -1.35
CA THR A 235 17.74 12.44 -2.45
C THR A 235 18.93 13.37 -2.40
N ARG A 236 19.64 13.49 -3.52
CA ARG A 236 20.77 14.42 -3.65
C ARG A 236 20.26 15.86 -3.69
N GLU A 237 21.06 16.77 -3.17
CA GLU A 237 20.81 18.21 -3.29
C GLU A 237 20.59 18.65 -4.73
N GLU A 238 19.67 19.60 -4.91
CA GLU A 238 19.25 20.18 -6.19
C GLU A 238 18.70 19.16 -7.21
N LEU A 239 18.30 17.99 -6.72
CA LEU A 239 17.70 16.93 -7.51
C LEU A 239 16.37 16.47 -6.91
N GLU A 240 15.63 15.71 -7.71
CA GLU A 240 14.37 15.11 -7.29
C GLU A 240 14.49 13.60 -7.23
N ASN A 241 13.82 12.99 -6.25
CA ASN A 241 13.52 11.57 -6.28
C ASN A 241 12.01 11.38 -6.43
N VAL A 242 11.60 10.50 -7.35
CA VAL A 242 10.19 10.24 -7.63
C VAL A 242 9.88 8.79 -7.34
N VAL A 243 8.96 8.56 -6.41
CA VAL A 243 8.36 7.25 -6.15
C VAL A 243 7.07 7.16 -6.94
N ASN A 244 6.97 6.16 -7.82
CA ASN A 244 5.74 5.87 -8.56
C ASN A 244 5.09 4.66 -7.91
N PHE A 245 3.90 4.83 -7.35
CA PHE A 245 3.20 3.72 -6.72
C PHE A 245 2.36 2.94 -7.74
N GLY A 246 2.23 1.65 -7.47
CA GLY A 246 1.33 0.76 -8.17
C GLY A 246 0.64 -0.19 -7.20
N PHE A 247 -0.31 -0.94 -7.73
CA PHE A 247 -0.99 -1.97 -6.97
C PHE A 247 -1.46 -3.13 -7.86
N ASN A 248 -1.78 -4.24 -7.22
CA ASN A 248 -2.54 -5.31 -7.84
C ASN A 248 -3.61 -5.86 -6.90
N ILE A 249 -4.55 -6.59 -7.48
CA ILE A 249 -5.60 -7.31 -6.77
C ILE A 249 -5.45 -8.79 -7.09
N THR A 250 -5.34 -9.64 -6.07
CA THR A 250 -5.35 -11.09 -6.24
C THR A 250 -6.54 -11.71 -5.53
N HIS A 251 -7.18 -12.69 -6.15
CA HIS A 251 -8.21 -13.50 -5.50
C HIS A 251 -7.55 -14.46 -4.51
N VAL A 252 -8.18 -14.65 -3.34
CA VAL A 252 -7.73 -15.57 -2.30
C VAL A 252 -8.75 -16.70 -2.22
N PRO A 253 -8.45 -17.88 -2.81
CA PRO A 253 -9.40 -18.99 -2.78
C PRO A 253 -9.67 -19.44 -1.34
N GLU A 254 -10.93 -19.68 -1.01
CA GLU A 254 -11.27 -20.35 0.23
C GLU A 254 -10.53 -21.70 0.31
N PRO A 255 -10.02 -22.10 1.51
CA PRO A 255 -9.36 -23.38 1.64
C PRO A 255 -10.29 -24.52 1.25
N ALA A 256 -10.01 -25.20 0.13
CA ALA A 256 -10.74 -26.39 -0.33
C ALA A 256 -10.84 -27.51 0.72
N ALA A 257 -10.01 -27.45 1.76
CA ALA A 257 -10.07 -28.30 2.93
C ALA A 257 -11.42 -28.20 3.68
N LEU A 258 -12.08 -27.04 3.73
CA LEU A 258 -13.39 -26.89 4.36
C LEU A 258 -14.48 -27.67 3.61
N ALA A 259 -14.47 -27.60 2.29
CA ALA A 259 -15.36 -28.38 1.44
C ALA A 259 -15.09 -29.90 1.59
N LEU A 260 -13.83 -30.32 1.57
CA LEU A 260 -13.44 -31.73 1.77
C LEU A 260 -13.79 -32.24 3.17
N PHE A 261 -13.65 -31.39 4.21
CA PHE A 261 -14.02 -31.74 5.58
C PHE A 261 -15.54 -31.91 5.72
N GLY A 262 -16.32 -31.01 5.14
CA GLY A 262 -17.78 -31.12 5.09
C GLY A 262 -18.25 -32.39 4.35
N LEU A 263 -17.64 -32.68 3.19
CA LEU A 263 -17.90 -33.92 2.44
C LEU A 263 -17.47 -35.17 3.22
N GLY A 264 -16.33 -35.11 3.92
CA GLY A 264 -15.86 -36.18 4.80
C GLY A 264 -16.85 -36.50 5.91
N LEU A 265 -17.36 -35.48 6.61
CA LEU A 265 -18.38 -35.64 7.65
C LEU A 265 -19.70 -36.20 7.11
N ALA A 266 -20.15 -35.71 5.95
CA ALA A 266 -21.35 -36.23 5.29
C ALA A 266 -21.19 -37.71 4.90
N GLY A 267 -20.02 -38.09 4.37
CA GLY A 267 -19.68 -39.48 4.06
C GLY A 267 -19.67 -40.39 5.29
N LEU A 268 -19.12 -39.93 6.41
CA LEU A 268 -19.16 -40.66 7.69
C LEU A 268 -20.58 -40.78 8.27
N GLY A 269 -21.41 -39.74 8.12
CA GLY A 269 -22.81 -39.77 8.56
C GLY A 269 -23.65 -40.80 7.79
N LEU A 270 -23.46 -40.87 6.48
CA LEU A 270 -24.17 -41.81 5.59
C LEU A 270 -23.74 -43.26 5.84
N THR A 271 -22.44 -43.51 6.06
CA THR A 271 -21.92 -44.84 6.38
C THR A 271 -22.42 -45.33 7.75
N ARG A 272 -22.54 -44.44 8.75
CA ARG A 272 -23.09 -44.79 10.07
C ARG A 272 -24.59 -45.12 10.03
N ARG A 273 -25.38 -44.42 9.20
CA ARG A 273 -26.81 -44.74 9.00
C ARG A 273 -27.00 -46.10 8.32
N ARG A 274 -26.17 -46.46 7.34
CA ARG A 274 -26.20 -47.77 6.68
C ARG A 274 -25.87 -48.95 7.59
N ARG A 275 -25.17 -48.73 8.71
CA ARG A 275 -24.88 -49.80 9.69
C ARG A 275 -25.98 -50.00 10.74
N LYS A 276 -26.96 -49.08 10.82
CA LYS A 276 -28.07 -49.13 11.80
C LYS A 276 -29.41 -49.56 11.19
N ALA A 277 -29.52 -49.65 9.87
CA ALA A 277 -30.64 -50.24 9.15
C ALA A 277 -30.26 -51.64 8.69
#